data_AF-A0A9W4UBT1-F1
#
_entry.id   AF-A0A9W4UBT1-F1
#
_cell.length_a   1.000
_cell.length_b   1.000
_cell.length_c   1.000
_cell.angle_alpha   90.00
_cell.angle_beta   90.00
_cell.angle_gamma   90.00
#
_symmetry.space_group_name_H-M   'P 1'
#
loop_
_entity.id
_entity.type
_entity.pdbx_description
1 polymer ?
#
loop_
_entity_poly.entity_id
_entity_poly.type
_entity_poly.pdbx_seq_one_letter_code
_entity_poly.pdbx_strand_id
1 'polypeptide(L)'
;MLYYTCSDPQAFLPIVQEMLHGFENASFADIEWVESSAQSLVKMGQRENAIELLTFFAHSRADKALALGNTMAETLESYIKLTSRFRYPQGSRINDPGLGAETVNCLVGWDPDQPADKQKLRRRH
;
A
#
# COMPACT_ATOMS: atom_id res chain seq x y z
N MET A 1 -9.55 0.61 -3.26
CA MET A 1 -8.21 0.38 -3.83
C MET A 1 -8.02 -1.06 -4.30
N LEU A 2 -8.15 -2.06 -3.41
CA LEU A 2 -7.99 -3.49 -3.74
C LEU A 2 -8.79 -3.96 -4.95
N TYR A 3 -10.09 -3.63 -5.03
CA TYR A 3 -10.91 -3.97 -6.20
C TYR A 3 -10.31 -3.44 -7.52
N TYR A 4 -9.77 -2.23 -7.50
CA TYR A 4 -9.23 -1.58 -8.70
C TYR A 4 -7.85 -2.11 -9.10
N THR A 5 -6.96 -2.31 -8.13
CA THR A 5 -5.66 -2.91 -8.40
C THR A 5 -5.79 -4.35 -8.86
N CYS A 6 -6.85 -5.07 -8.44
CA CYS A 6 -7.16 -6.40 -8.94
C CYS A 6 -7.84 -6.40 -10.33
N SER A 7 -8.50 -5.31 -10.77
CA SER A 7 -9.22 -5.29 -12.04
C SER A 7 -8.32 -5.09 -13.26
N ASP A 8 -7.21 -4.37 -13.11
CA ASP A 8 -6.18 -4.22 -14.16
C ASP A 8 -4.78 -4.06 -13.49
N PRO A 9 -4.23 -5.16 -12.95
CA PRO A 9 -2.98 -5.09 -12.19
C PRO A 9 -1.82 -4.52 -13.00
N GLN A 10 -1.77 -4.80 -14.31
CA GLN A 10 -0.69 -4.33 -15.18
C GLN A 10 -0.69 -2.81 -15.34
N ALA A 11 -1.88 -2.18 -15.41
CA ALA A 11 -1.99 -0.73 -15.49
C ALA A 11 -1.71 -0.04 -14.15
N PHE A 12 -2.14 -0.62 -13.03
CA PHE A 12 -2.11 0.06 -11.73
C PHE A 12 -0.86 -0.23 -10.88
N LEU A 13 -0.24 -1.40 -11.05
CA LEU A 13 0.97 -1.77 -10.30
C LEU A 13 2.11 -0.74 -10.41
N PRO A 14 2.51 -0.25 -11.61
CA PRO A 14 3.63 0.70 -11.69
C PRO A 14 3.32 2.03 -10.99
N ILE A 15 2.08 2.52 -11.06
CA ILE A 15 1.64 3.77 -10.42
C ILE A 15 1.72 3.64 -8.89
N VAL A 16 1.21 2.53 -8.36
CA VAL A 16 1.24 2.24 -6.93
C VAL A 16 2.69 2.10 -6.44
N GLN A 17 3.54 1.37 -7.19
CA GLN A 17 4.94 1.18 -6.84
C GLN A 17 5.73 2.49 -6.87
N GLU A 18 5.50 3.37 -7.85
CA GLU A 18 6.16 4.66 -7.93
C GLU A 18 5.86 5.54 -6.70
N MET A 19 4.59 5.61 -6.30
CA MET A 19 4.17 6.34 -5.10
C MET A 19 4.80 5.78 -3.82
N LEU A 20 4.84 4.45 -3.68
CA LEU A 20 5.44 3.79 -2.52
C LEU A 20 6.95 4.00 -2.46
N HIS A 21 7.67 3.80 -3.58
CA HIS A 21 9.11 4.04 -3.64
C HIS A 21 9.45 5.51 -3.37
N GLY A 22 8.64 6.45 -3.86
CA GLY A 22 8.81 7.88 -3.54
C GLY A 22 8.71 8.16 -2.05
N PHE A 23 7.72 7.55 -1.38
CA PHE A 23 7.55 7.68 0.07
C PHE A 23 8.68 7.02 0.86
N GLU A 24 9.11 5.82 0.46
CA GLU A 24 10.23 5.10 1.07
C GLU A 24 11.53 5.88 0.95
N ASN A 25 11.85 6.38 -0.25
CA ASN A 25 13.05 7.19 -0.48
C ASN A 25 13.05 8.46 0.37
N ALA A 26 11.92 9.16 0.45
CA ALA A 26 11.78 10.31 1.34
C ALA A 26 11.94 9.91 2.82
N SER A 27 11.47 8.71 3.20
CA SER A 27 11.65 8.16 4.55
C SER A 27 13.09 7.89 4.89
N PHE A 28 13.84 7.27 3.98
CA PHE A 28 15.25 7.00 4.19
C PHE A 28 16.11 8.27 4.24
N ALA A 29 15.77 9.29 3.47
CA ALA A 29 16.49 10.56 3.49
C ALA A 29 16.48 11.26 4.87
N ASP A 30 15.42 11.04 5.67
CA ASP A 30 15.29 11.66 6.97
C ASP A 30 15.98 10.88 8.11
N ILE A 31 16.25 9.59 7.94
CA ILE A 31 16.68 8.72 9.04
C ILE A 31 18.04 9.15 9.60
N GLU A 32 18.98 9.52 8.73
CA GLU A 32 20.35 9.86 9.14
C GLU A 32 20.39 11.05 10.10
N TRP A 33 19.66 12.13 9.77
CA TRP A 33 19.65 13.32 10.64
C TRP A 33 18.90 13.05 11.94
N VAL A 34 17.81 12.26 11.91
CA VAL A 34 17.05 11.90 13.12
C VAL A 34 17.90 11.08 14.07
N GLU A 35 18.62 10.07 13.55
CA GLU A 35 19.51 9.23 14.33
C GLU A 35 20.64 10.07 14.96
N SER A 36 21.33 10.88 14.16
CA SER A 36 22.42 11.73 14.66
C SER A 36 21.96 12.71 15.75
N SER A 37 20.74 13.23 15.62
CA SER A 37 20.13 14.15 16.60
C SER A 37 19.79 13.41 17.89
N ALA A 38 19.14 12.24 17.81
CA ALA A 38 18.80 11.43 18.97
C ALA A 38 20.05 10.96 19.73
N GLN A 39 21.08 10.52 19.01
CA GLN A 39 22.37 10.15 19.61
C GLN A 39 23.02 11.33 20.34
N SER A 40 22.94 12.54 19.78
CA SER A 40 23.50 13.75 20.40
C SER A 40 22.77 14.10 21.70
N LEU A 41 21.44 14.02 21.70
CA LEU A 41 20.61 14.23 22.91
C LEU A 41 20.98 13.24 24.02
N VAL A 42 21.17 11.95 23.67
CA VAL A 42 21.61 10.94 24.64
C VAL A 42 22.99 11.27 25.22
N LYS A 43 23.96 11.67 24.37
CA LYS A 43 25.32 12.06 24.81
C LYS A 43 25.30 13.28 25.75
N MET A 44 24.34 14.17 25.60
CA MET A 44 24.13 15.34 26.47
C MET A 44 23.35 15.03 27.75
N GLY A 45 22.99 13.76 28.00
CA GLY A 45 22.19 13.35 29.15
C GLY A 45 20.69 13.61 29.00
N GLN A 46 20.23 14.05 27.82
CA GLN A 46 18.83 14.39 27.53
C GLN A 46 18.09 13.20 26.93
N ARG A 47 18.09 12.05 27.63
CA ARG A 47 17.50 10.81 27.13
C ARG A 47 15.99 10.94 26.86
N GLU A 48 15.26 11.66 27.70
CA GLU A 48 13.82 11.88 27.52
C GLU A 48 13.53 12.66 26.23
N ASN A 49 14.27 13.74 25.97
CA ASN A 49 14.16 14.51 24.72
C ASN A 49 14.48 13.65 23.49
N ALA A 50 15.43 12.72 23.58
CA ALA A 50 15.73 11.78 22.49
C ALA A 50 14.54 10.84 22.21
N ILE A 51 13.88 10.35 23.26
CA ILE A 51 12.68 9.51 23.13
C ILE A 51 11.54 10.32 22.50
N GLU A 52 11.33 11.56 22.95
CA GLU A 52 10.30 12.43 22.41
C GLU A 52 10.54 12.75 20.94
N LEU A 53 11.78 13.05 20.54
CA LEU A 53 12.16 13.25 19.14
C LEU A 53 11.83 12.03 18.28
N LEU A 54 12.24 10.84 18.70
CA LEU A 54 12.00 9.59 17.95
C LEU A 54 10.51 9.28 17.86
N THR A 55 9.76 9.51 18.95
CA THR A 55 8.30 9.30 19.00
C THR A 55 7.59 10.26 18.07
N PHE A 56 7.94 11.55 18.11
CA PHE A 56 7.39 12.56 17.22
C PHE A 56 7.68 12.24 15.75
N PHE A 57 8.91 11.84 15.43
CA PHE A 57 9.27 11.44 14.08
C PHE A 57 8.44 10.23 13.60
N ALA A 58 8.33 9.18 14.43
CA ALA A 58 7.54 7.99 14.10
C ALA A 58 6.06 8.33 13.83
N HIS A 59 5.42 9.14 14.69
CA HIS A 59 4.04 9.60 14.47
C HIS A 59 3.92 10.43 13.19
N SER A 60 4.85 11.37 12.95
CA SER A 60 4.84 12.17 11.73
C SER A 60 4.95 11.31 10.47
N ARG A 61 5.76 10.24 10.48
CA ARG A 61 5.84 9.30 9.35
C ARG A 61 4.57 8.47 9.19
N ALA A 62 3.96 8.03 10.29
CA ALA A 62 2.69 7.31 10.24
C ALA A 62 1.57 8.18 9.65
N ASP A 63 1.46 9.44 10.05
CA ASP A 63 0.47 10.38 9.51
C ASP A 63 0.68 10.62 8.01
N LYS A 64 1.93 10.81 7.58
CA LYS A 64 2.27 10.95 6.15
C LYS A 64 1.92 9.68 5.36
N ALA A 65 2.15 8.49 5.94
CA ALA A 65 1.79 7.23 5.30
C ALA A 65 0.26 7.08 5.12
N LEU A 66 -0.53 7.48 6.13
CA LEU A 66 -1.99 7.50 6.04
C LEU A 66 -2.47 8.48 4.97
N ALA A 67 -1.91 9.69 4.94
CA ALA A 67 -2.22 10.69 3.92
C ALA A 67 -1.89 10.20 2.50
N LEU A 68 -0.76 9.52 2.32
CA LEU A 68 -0.40 8.88 1.05
C LEU A 68 -1.43 7.81 0.67
N GLY A 69 -1.79 6.93 1.60
CA GLY A 69 -2.79 5.87 1.36
C GLY A 69 -4.13 6.42 0.88
N ASN A 70 -4.59 7.53 1.49
CA ASN A 70 -5.79 8.24 1.05
C ASN A 70 -5.62 8.81 -0.36
N THR A 71 -4.50 9.48 -0.63
CA THR A 71 -4.18 10.05 -1.95
C THR A 71 -4.15 8.97 -3.04
N MET A 72 -3.59 7.80 -2.75
CA MET A 72 -3.57 6.67 -3.68
C MET A 72 -4.98 6.17 -3.99
N ALA A 73 -5.84 6.04 -2.97
CA ALA A 73 -7.21 5.62 -3.15
C ALA A 73 -8.01 6.60 -4.01
N GLU A 74 -7.89 7.90 -3.74
CA GLU A 74 -8.55 8.98 -4.49
C GLU A 74 -8.05 9.08 -5.94
N THR A 75 -6.73 8.95 -6.15
CA THR A 75 -6.12 9.01 -7.48
C THR A 75 -6.59 7.85 -8.35
N LEU A 76 -6.60 6.63 -7.80
CA LEU A 76 -7.08 5.45 -8.50
C LEU A 76 -8.57 5.56 -8.83
N GLU A 77 -9.38 6.03 -7.88
CA GLU A 77 -10.81 6.29 -8.14
C GLU A 77 -11.02 7.30 -9.26
N SER A 78 -10.26 8.40 -9.25
CA SER A 78 -10.36 9.47 -10.25
C SER A 78 -9.93 9.02 -11.64
N TYR A 79 -8.80 8.32 -11.75
CA TYR A 79 -8.32 7.76 -13.01
C TYR A 79 -9.34 6.82 -13.65
N ILE A 80 -10.02 6.01 -12.83
CA ILE A 80 -11.02 5.05 -13.29
C ILE A 80 -12.28 5.75 -13.79
N LYS A 81 -12.73 6.79 -13.10
CA LYS A 81 -13.84 7.64 -13.56
C LYS A 81 -13.52 8.31 -14.90
N LEU A 82 -12.30 8.81 -15.06
CA LEU A 82 -11.88 9.52 -16.27
C LEU A 82 -11.68 8.60 -17.48
N THR A 83 -11.16 7.39 -17.28
CA THR A 83 -10.85 6.47 -18.38
C THR A 83 -12.07 5.69 -18.91
N SER A 84 -13.25 5.85 -18.29
CA SER A 84 -14.49 5.14 -18.67
C SER A 84 -14.36 3.60 -18.73
N ARG A 85 -13.30 3.03 -18.15
CA ARG A 85 -13.06 1.58 -18.05
C ARG A 85 -13.83 0.93 -16.91
N PHE A 86 -14.66 1.70 -16.23
CA PHE A 86 -15.37 1.28 -15.04
C PHE A 86 -16.55 0.37 -15.39
N ARG A 87 -16.44 -0.92 -15.03
CA ARG A 87 -17.61 -1.79 -14.83
C ARG A 87 -18.01 -1.72 -13.37
N TYR A 88 -19.24 -1.28 -13.09
CA TYR A 88 -19.84 -1.53 -11.79
C TYR A 88 -19.91 -3.05 -11.58
N PRO A 89 -19.52 -3.59 -10.40
CA PRO A 89 -19.83 -4.98 -10.08
C PRO A 89 -21.34 -5.17 -10.20
N GLN A 90 -21.77 -6.14 -11.01
CA GLN A 90 -23.19 -6.47 -11.17
C GLN A 90 -23.60 -7.51 -10.12
N GLY A 91 -24.71 -7.26 -9.43
CA GLY A 91 -25.27 -8.13 -8.39
C GLY A 91 -25.25 -7.52 -6.98
N SER A 92 -25.78 -8.26 -6.00
CA SER A 92 -25.93 -7.81 -4.60
C SER A 92 -24.78 -8.21 -3.68
N ARG A 93 -23.73 -8.85 -4.21
CA ARG A 93 -22.60 -9.37 -3.43
C ARG A 93 -21.28 -8.91 -4.05
N ILE A 94 -20.41 -8.33 -3.21
CA ILE A 94 -19.06 -7.89 -3.58
C ILE A 94 -18.12 -9.08 -3.81
N ASN A 95 -18.37 -10.20 -3.10
CA ASN A 95 -17.60 -11.45 -3.21
C ASN A 95 -18.51 -12.58 -3.72
N ASP A 96 -18.06 -13.28 -4.76
CA ASP A 96 -18.68 -14.52 -5.25
C ASP A 96 -18.19 -15.70 -4.37
N PRO A 97 -19.08 -16.54 -3.83
CA PRO A 97 -18.71 -17.80 -3.21
C PRO A 97 -18.16 -18.86 -4.20
N GLY A 98 -17.78 -18.48 -5.42
CA GLY A 98 -17.26 -19.37 -6.47
C GLY A 98 -18.33 -19.94 -7.40
N LEU A 99 -19.48 -19.28 -7.53
CA LEU A 99 -20.64 -19.73 -8.30
C LEU A 99 -20.75 -19.05 -9.69
N GLY A 100 -19.74 -18.31 -10.12
CA GLY A 100 -19.65 -17.76 -11.48
C GLY A 100 -20.20 -16.34 -11.63
N ALA A 101 -20.36 -15.60 -10.52
CA ALA A 101 -20.56 -14.15 -10.60
C ALA A 101 -19.21 -13.46 -10.87
N GLU A 102 -19.22 -12.35 -11.61
CA GLU A 102 -18.02 -11.62 -12.03
C GLU A 102 -17.26 -11.09 -10.79
N THR A 103 -16.32 -11.89 -10.26
CA THR A 103 -15.47 -11.49 -9.14
C THR A 103 -14.17 -10.93 -9.62
N VAL A 104 -13.89 -9.70 -9.18
CA VAL A 104 -12.54 -9.16 -9.29
C VAL A 104 -11.71 -9.75 -8.14
N ASN A 105 -10.97 -10.82 -8.44
CA ASN A 105 -10.09 -11.51 -7.50
C ASN A 105 -8.64 -11.41 -7.96
N CYS A 106 -7.77 -10.84 -7.13
CA CYS A 106 -6.31 -10.75 -7.39
C CYS A 106 -5.61 -12.12 -7.44
N LEU A 107 -6.24 -13.18 -6.93
CA LEU A 107 -5.63 -14.49 -6.70
C LEU A 107 -6.32 -15.60 -7.50
N VAL A 108 -6.94 -15.28 -8.64
CA VAL A 108 -7.54 -16.33 -9.51
C VAL A 108 -6.44 -17.31 -9.94
N GLY A 109 -6.53 -18.56 -9.45
CA GLY A 109 -5.56 -19.61 -9.75
C GLY A 109 -4.32 -19.67 -8.84
N TRP A 110 -4.25 -18.80 -7.83
CA TRP A 110 -3.14 -18.70 -6.86
C TRP A 110 -3.63 -19.00 -5.43
N ASP A 111 -2.78 -19.61 -4.62
CA ASP A 111 -3.07 -19.98 -3.23
C ASP A 111 -2.66 -18.83 -2.28
N PRO A 112 -3.59 -18.14 -1.57
CA PRO A 112 -3.24 -17.03 -0.69
C PRO A 112 -2.28 -17.41 0.45
N ASP A 113 -2.22 -18.70 0.82
CA ASP A 113 -1.43 -19.18 1.95
C ASP A 113 0.00 -19.59 1.54
N GLN A 114 0.34 -19.48 0.25
CA GLN A 114 1.66 -19.82 -0.28
C GLN A 114 2.43 -18.56 -0.73
N PRO A 115 3.74 -18.46 -0.44
CA PRO A 115 4.58 -17.40 -1.00
C PRO A 115 4.77 -17.60 -2.52
N ALA A 116 5.04 -16.50 -3.24
CA ALA A 116 5.04 -16.45 -4.70
C ALA A 116 5.95 -17.49 -5.38
N ASP A 117 7.08 -17.82 -4.77
CA ASP A 117 8.06 -18.80 -5.23
C ASP A 117 7.58 -20.27 -5.12
N LYS A 118 6.56 -20.53 -4.29
CA LYS A 118 6.00 -21.88 -4.05
C LYS A 118 4.66 -22.13 -4.72
N GLN A 119 4.16 -21.13 -5.44
CA GLN A 119 2.87 -21.19 -6.08
C GLN A 119 2.85 -22.22 -7.22
N LYS A 120 1.73 -22.94 -7.32
CA LYS A 120 1.43 -23.83 -8.46
C LYS A 120 0.11 -23.38 -9.05
N LEU A 121 0.13 -22.93 -10.30
CA LEU A 121 -1.08 -22.45 -10.99
C LEU A 121 -2.16 -23.55 -10.96
N ARG A 122 -3.24 -23.34 -10.20
CA ARG A 122 -4.35 -24.31 -10.18
C ARG A 122 -5.14 -24.14 -11.47
N ARG A 123 -4.95 -25.05 -12.44
CA ARG A 123 -5.79 -25.10 -13.64
C ARG A 123 -7.24 -25.37 -13.21
N ARG A 124 -8.17 -24.51 -13.66
CA ARG A 124 -9.62 -24.74 -13.50
C ARG A 124 -9.99 -26.02 -14.27
N HIS A 125 -10.69 -26.93 -13.59
CA HIS A 125 -11.48 -28.00 -14.20
C HIS A 125 -12.91 -27.50 -14.40
#